data_AF-A0A427YM63-F1
#
_entry.id   AF-A0A427YM63-F1
#
_cell.length_a   1.000
_cell.length_b   1.000
_cell.length_c   1.000
_cell.angle_alpha   90.00
_cell.angle_beta   90.00
_cell.angle_gamma   90.00
#
_symmetry.space_group_name_H-M   'P 1'
#
loop_
_entity.id
_entity.type
_entity.pdbx_description
1 polymer ?
#
loop_
_entity_poly.entity_id
_entity_poly.type
_entity_poly.pdbx_seq_one_letter_code
_entity_poly.pdbx_strand_id
1 'polypeptide(L)'
;MSSSVPIPQDFNKCLYTPLAEADPEVQAIVEKETWRQFSGLELIASERDWTMELAHVIAERNNGVAFIPRFQHYVRPSRVSLTQQNLTALAVMEANGSILTNKYSEGLPGARYYGGNEFIDELENLTRERALKAFNLDPKVWGVNVQPYSGSTAK
;
A
#
# COMPACT_ATOMS: atom_id res chain seq x y z
N MET A 1 -10.03 -32.51 -40.52
CA MET A 1 -10.84 -32.33 -39.30
C MET A 1 -10.24 -31.16 -38.53
N SER A 2 -10.85 -29.98 -38.60
CA SER A 2 -10.42 -28.82 -37.81
C SER A 2 -11.04 -28.95 -36.42
N SER A 3 -10.26 -29.37 -35.43
CA SER A 3 -10.68 -29.37 -34.03
C SER A 3 -10.49 -27.97 -33.47
N SER A 4 -11.57 -27.18 -33.41
CA SER A 4 -11.57 -25.92 -32.67
C SER A 4 -11.42 -26.21 -31.18
N VAL A 5 -10.36 -25.68 -30.56
CA VAL A 5 -10.21 -25.71 -29.10
C VAL A 5 -11.43 -25.00 -28.50
N PRO A 6 -12.19 -25.66 -27.60
CA PRO A 6 -13.32 -25.02 -26.95
C PRO A 6 -12.79 -23.85 -26.12
N ILE A 7 -13.35 -22.66 -26.33
CA ILE A 7 -13.06 -21.45 -25.57
C ILE A 7 -13.97 -21.49 -24.33
N PRO A 8 -13.46 -21.72 -23.10
CA PRO A 8 -14.23 -21.59 -21.88
C PRO A 8 -15.08 -20.31 -21.85
N GLN A 9 -16.38 -20.44 -21.59
CA GLN A 9 -17.30 -19.29 -21.57
C GLN A 9 -17.05 -18.34 -20.37
N ASP A 10 -16.27 -18.79 -19.37
CA ASP A 10 -16.05 -18.10 -18.10
C ASP A 10 -14.57 -17.75 -17.82
N PHE A 11 -13.78 -17.40 -18.86
CA PHE A 11 -12.34 -17.10 -18.71
C PHE A 11 -11.98 -16.07 -17.63
N ASN A 12 -12.88 -15.11 -17.38
CA ASN A 12 -12.63 -14.02 -16.42
C ASN A 12 -13.17 -14.29 -15.02
N LYS A 13 -13.91 -15.40 -14.81
CA LYS A 13 -14.55 -15.67 -13.52
C LYS A 13 -13.52 -15.74 -12.39
N CYS A 14 -12.38 -16.39 -12.65
CA CYS A 14 -11.29 -16.51 -11.67
C CYS A 14 -10.64 -15.19 -11.27
N LEU A 15 -10.72 -14.13 -12.10
CA LEU A 15 -10.11 -12.83 -11.80
C LEU A 15 -10.88 -12.05 -10.73
N TYR A 16 -12.17 -12.36 -10.54
CA TYR A 16 -13.05 -11.67 -9.59
C TYR A 16 -13.43 -12.53 -8.38
N THR A 17 -12.97 -13.79 -8.34
CA THR A 17 -13.19 -14.68 -7.21
C THR A 17 -12.44 -14.15 -5.98
N PRO A 18 -13.10 -13.98 -4.82
CA PRO A 18 -12.42 -13.58 -3.59
C PRO A 18 -11.33 -14.56 -3.20
N LEU A 19 -10.26 -14.08 -2.55
CA LEU A 19 -9.12 -14.92 -2.13
C LEU A 19 -9.57 -16.15 -1.31
N ALA A 20 -10.54 -15.99 -0.41
CA ALA A 20 -11.06 -17.08 0.42
C ALA A 20 -11.67 -18.24 -0.39
N GLU A 21 -12.22 -17.97 -1.58
CA GLU A 21 -12.77 -19.00 -2.48
C GLU A 21 -11.71 -19.49 -3.47
N ALA A 22 -10.85 -18.59 -3.96
CA ALA A 22 -9.81 -18.92 -4.93
C ALA A 22 -8.68 -19.77 -4.31
N ASP A 23 -8.26 -19.44 -3.09
CA ASP A 23 -7.17 -20.10 -2.36
C ASP A 23 -7.44 -20.05 -0.83
N PRO A 24 -8.24 -21.01 -0.30
CA PRO A 24 -8.56 -21.05 1.13
C PRO A 24 -7.34 -21.35 2.01
N GLU A 25 -6.29 -21.99 1.48
CA GLU A 25 -5.08 -22.29 2.24
C GLU A 25 -4.29 -21.00 2.51
N VAL A 26 -4.11 -20.16 1.49
CA VAL A 26 -3.47 -18.85 1.64
C VAL A 26 -4.31 -17.94 2.54
N GLN A 27 -5.64 -17.92 2.37
CA GLN A 27 -6.52 -17.14 3.24
C GLN A 27 -6.35 -17.53 4.72
N ALA A 28 -6.28 -18.83 5.03
CA ALA A 28 -6.08 -19.31 6.39
C ALA A 28 -4.72 -18.90 6.98
N ILE A 29 -3.67 -18.77 6.15
CA ILE A 29 -2.36 -18.26 6.60
C ILE A 29 -2.44 -16.77 6.92
N VAL A 30 -3.10 -15.98 6.08
CA VAL A 30 -3.31 -14.54 6.30
C VAL A 30 -4.07 -14.29 7.61
N GLU A 31 -5.11 -15.06 7.90
CA GLU A 31 -5.87 -14.96 9.15
C GLU A 31 -5.04 -15.32 10.38
N LYS A 32 -4.20 -16.36 10.29
CA LYS A 32 -3.28 -16.74 11.36
C LYS A 32 -2.27 -15.63 11.66
N GLU A 33 -1.70 -15.01 10.62
CA GLU A 33 -0.74 -13.90 10.80
C GLU A 33 -1.43 -12.65 11.36
N THR A 34 -2.65 -12.35 10.88
CA THR A 34 -3.47 -11.25 11.41
C THR A 34 -3.71 -11.43 12.91
N TRP A 35 -4.07 -12.64 13.35
CA TRP A 35 -4.27 -12.93 14.75
C TRP A 35 -2.96 -12.86 15.55
N ARG A 36 -1.84 -13.34 14.99
CA ARG A 36 -0.52 -13.28 15.62
C ARG A 36 -0.11 -11.83 15.90
N GLN A 37 -0.27 -10.94 14.92
CA GLN A 37 0.04 -9.51 15.06
C GLN A 37 -0.90 -8.80 16.04
N PHE A 38 -2.18 -9.19 16.09
CA PHE A 38 -3.14 -8.60 17.01
C PHE A 38 -2.96 -9.04 18.47
N SER A 39 -2.58 -10.31 18.69
CA SER A 39 -2.48 -10.91 20.02
C SER A 39 -1.06 -10.89 20.60
N GLY A 40 -0.04 -10.73 19.76
CA GLY A 40 1.37 -10.69 20.14
C GLY A 40 1.84 -9.33 20.67
N LEU A 41 2.85 -9.35 21.52
CA LEU A 41 3.62 -8.16 21.89
C LEU A 41 4.82 -8.05 20.95
N GLU A 42 4.73 -7.15 19.98
CA GLU A 42 5.75 -6.87 18.97
C GLU A 42 6.85 -5.94 19.52
N LEU A 43 8.07 -6.49 19.65
CA LEU A 43 9.22 -5.80 20.27
C LEU A 43 10.42 -5.66 19.32
N ILE A 44 10.24 -5.93 18.01
CA ILE A 44 11.33 -5.83 17.04
C ILE A 44 11.48 -4.37 16.60
N ALA A 45 12.71 -3.88 16.64
CA ALA A 45 13.01 -2.47 16.41
C ALA A 45 13.30 -2.11 14.94
N SER A 46 13.01 -2.97 13.95
CA SER A 46 13.52 -2.80 12.57
C SER A 46 12.51 -2.83 11.43
N GLU A 47 11.21 -3.05 11.66
CA GLU A 47 10.20 -2.99 10.57
C GLU A 47 9.69 -1.56 10.33
N ARG A 48 10.64 -0.62 10.19
CA ARG A 48 10.38 0.74 9.69
C ARG A 48 10.65 0.73 8.18
N ASP A 49 9.77 0.09 7.41
CA ASP A 49 9.77 0.28 5.96
C ASP A 49 9.00 1.56 5.61
N TRP A 50 9.44 2.21 4.54
CA TRP A 50 9.06 3.54 4.03
C TRP A 50 7.56 3.75 3.70
N THR A 51 6.72 2.77 3.99
CA THR A 51 5.27 2.77 3.71
C THR A 51 4.47 3.74 4.59
N MET A 52 5.08 4.31 5.63
CA MET A 52 4.45 5.32 6.49
C MET A 52 4.39 6.74 5.92
N GLU A 53 5.14 7.04 4.87
CA GLU A 53 5.01 8.35 4.20
C GLU A 53 3.73 8.43 3.37
N LEU A 54 3.25 7.34 2.77
CA LEU A 54 1.93 7.31 2.13
C LEU A 54 0.76 7.40 3.13
N ALA A 55 0.95 6.93 4.38
CA ALA A 55 -0.08 6.98 5.42
C ALA A 55 -0.35 8.41 5.94
N HIS A 56 0.70 9.21 6.20
CA HIS A 56 0.53 10.63 6.55
C HIS A 56 -0.09 11.43 5.41
N VAL A 57 0.23 11.05 4.19
CA VAL A 57 -0.22 11.64 2.94
C VAL A 57 -1.73 11.50 2.68
N ILE A 58 -2.35 10.41 3.15
CA ILE A 58 -3.82 10.25 3.12
C ILE A 58 -4.47 10.89 4.35
N ALA A 59 -3.82 10.87 5.51
CA ALA A 59 -4.37 11.40 6.76
C ALA A 59 -4.53 12.93 6.79
N GLU A 60 -3.72 13.69 6.04
CA GLU A 60 -3.80 15.15 6.00
C GLU A 60 -5.07 15.73 5.35
N ARG A 61 -5.95 14.92 4.73
CA ARG A 61 -7.26 15.38 4.25
C ARG A 61 -8.32 15.52 5.36
N ASN A 62 -8.10 14.92 6.53
CA ASN A 62 -9.00 15.04 7.68
C ASN A 62 -8.36 15.93 8.73
N ASN A 63 -8.61 17.22 8.57
CA ASN A 63 -8.26 18.36 9.43
C ASN A 63 -8.30 18.06 10.95
N GLY A 64 -7.25 17.43 11.48
CA GLY A 64 -7.11 17.07 12.89
C GLY A 64 -8.10 15.97 13.33
N VAL A 65 -7.59 14.98 14.06
CA VAL A 65 -8.37 13.90 14.69
C VAL A 65 -8.75 12.75 13.75
N ALA A 66 -7.81 11.84 13.50
CA ALA A 66 -8.13 10.43 13.29
C ALA A 66 -8.26 9.71 14.65
N PHE A 67 -9.19 10.19 15.49
CA PHE A 67 -9.80 9.34 16.50
C PHE A 67 -11.08 8.83 15.85
N ILE A 68 -11.04 7.62 15.28
CA ILE A 68 -12.22 6.94 14.76
C ILE A 68 -13.06 6.52 15.97
N PRO A 69 -14.18 7.18 16.33
CA PRO A 69 -15.03 6.74 17.42
C PRO A 69 -16.15 5.92 16.78
N ARG A 70 -15.84 4.72 16.29
CA ARG A 70 -16.85 3.69 15.97
C ARG A 70 -16.29 2.28 15.93
N PHE A 71 -15.46 1.93 16.91
CA PHE A 71 -15.31 0.57 17.44
C PHE A 71 -15.02 0.69 18.95
N GLN A 72 -15.82 1.48 19.66
CA GLN A 72 -15.85 1.46 21.12
C GLN A 72 -16.57 0.19 21.56
N HIS A 73 -15.86 -0.93 21.60
CA HIS A 73 -16.02 -2.04 22.54
C HIS A 73 -15.07 -3.17 22.14
N TYR A 74 -13.75 -2.95 22.26
CA TYR A 74 -12.75 -3.94 22.72
C TYR A 74 -11.31 -3.42 22.49
N VAL A 75 -10.91 -2.30 23.13
CA VAL A 75 -9.48 -1.98 23.26
C VAL A 75 -9.25 -1.48 24.68
N ARG A 76 -8.54 -2.27 25.49
CA ARG A 76 -8.15 -1.88 26.86
C ARG A 76 -7.12 -0.74 26.77
N PRO A 77 -7.25 0.32 27.59
CA PRO A 77 -6.28 1.41 27.62
C PRO A 77 -5.15 1.01 28.56
N SER A 78 -4.10 0.34 28.07
CA SER A 78 -2.83 0.25 28.80
C SER A 78 -1.73 -0.39 27.94
N ARG A 79 -0.94 0.46 27.28
CA ARG A 79 0.53 0.41 27.14
C ARG A 79 0.96 1.08 25.84
N VAL A 80 1.44 2.30 25.98
CA VAL A 80 2.39 2.90 25.04
C VAL A 80 3.72 2.16 25.23
N SER A 81 4.31 1.66 24.16
CA SER A 81 5.75 1.41 24.07
C SER A 81 6.21 1.66 22.64
N LEU A 82 7.20 2.54 22.54
CA LEU A 82 7.91 2.91 21.32
C LEU A 82 8.65 1.68 20.79
N THR A 83 8.08 0.98 19.81
CA THR A 83 8.78 -0.06 19.06
C THR A 83 8.50 0.11 17.57
N GLN A 84 9.48 -0.26 16.76
CA GLN A 84 9.65 0.17 15.38
C GLN A 84 9.12 -0.89 14.39
N GLN A 85 8.02 -1.54 14.79
CA GLN A 85 7.08 -2.33 13.99
C GLN A 85 5.78 -1.54 13.95
N ASN A 86 5.28 -1.23 12.76
CA ASN A 86 4.11 -0.37 12.62
C ASN A 86 2.97 -1.07 11.91
N LEU A 87 1.78 -0.99 12.49
CA LEU A 87 0.56 -1.41 11.83
C LEU A 87 0.17 -0.34 10.80
N THR A 88 0.34 -0.67 9.53
CA THR A 88 -0.05 0.21 8.42
C THR A 88 -1.55 0.48 8.42
N ALA A 89 -1.94 1.71 8.08
CA ALA A 89 -3.35 2.07 7.98
C ALA A 89 -4.07 1.31 6.85
N LEU A 90 -5.34 0.96 7.06
CA LEU A 90 -6.17 0.28 6.07
C LEU A 90 -6.16 1.00 4.71
N ALA A 91 -6.23 2.34 4.71
CA ALA A 91 -6.21 3.15 3.49
C ALA A 91 -4.94 2.94 2.63
N VAL A 92 -3.80 2.64 3.25
CA VAL A 92 -2.56 2.33 2.52
C VAL A 92 -2.61 0.93 1.94
N MET A 93 -3.15 -0.04 2.69
CA MET A 93 -3.34 -1.41 2.19
C MET A 93 -4.31 -1.44 1.00
N GLU A 94 -5.42 -0.68 1.08
CA GLU A 94 -6.38 -0.53 -0.01
C GLU A 94 -5.76 0.07 -1.27
N ALA A 95 -4.91 1.10 -1.12
CA ALA A 95 -4.19 1.69 -2.24
C ALA A 95 -3.19 0.70 -2.87
N ASN A 96 -2.46 -0.06 -2.04
CA ASN A 96 -1.50 -1.05 -2.51
C ASN A 96 -2.15 -2.25 -3.22
N GLY A 97 -3.34 -2.67 -2.79
CA GLY A 97 -4.14 -3.72 -3.42
C GLY A 97 -5.00 -3.24 -4.60
N SER A 98 -4.81 -2.01 -5.08
CA SER A 98 -5.62 -1.43 -6.14
C SER A 98 -5.15 -1.81 -7.54
N ILE A 99 -5.92 -1.39 -8.56
CA ILE A 99 -5.63 -1.63 -9.98
C ILE A 99 -4.31 -1.00 -10.47
N LEU A 100 -3.69 -0.13 -9.67
CA LEU A 100 -2.42 0.52 -10.01
C LEU A 100 -1.30 -0.48 -10.30
N THR A 101 -1.35 -1.67 -9.68
CA THR A 101 -0.39 -2.77 -9.92
C THR A 101 -0.38 -3.27 -11.37
N ASN A 102 -1.40 -2.97 -12.17
CA ASN A 102 -1.49 -3.45 -13.54
C ASN A 102 -0.73 -2.57 -14.54
N LYS A 103 -0.33 -1.36 -14.15
CA LYS A 103 0.25 -0.40 -15.07
C LYS A 103 1.77 -0.46 -15.09
N TYR A 104 2.32 -0.58 -16.30
CA TYR A 104 3.74 -0.44 -16.56
C TYR A 104 4.07 1.03 -16.89
N SER A 105 4.97 1.65 -16.12
CA SER A 105 5.23 3.10 -16.12
C SER A 105 6.72 3.44 -16.06
N GLU A 106 7.56 2.70 -16.80
CA GLU A 106 9.00 2.98 -16.86
C GLU A 106 9.31 4.42 -17.30
N GLY A 107 10.30 5.01 -16.63
CA GLY A 107 10.69 6.41 -16.80
C GLY A 107 10.24 7.28 -15.63
N LEU A 108 10.30 8.60 -15.81
CA LEU A 108 9.82 9.59 -14.86
C LEU A 108 8.55 10.27 -15.38
N PRO A 109 7.76 10.95 -14.52
CA PRO A 109 6.59 11.71 -14.97
C PRO A 109 6.93 12.68 -16.10
N GLY A 110 6.15 12.66 -17.18
CA GLY A 110 6.40 13.45 -18.40
C GLY A 110 7.50 12.91 -19.33
N ALA A 111 8.23 11.87 -18.92
CA ALA A 111 9.30 11.23 -19.68
C ALA A 111 9.18 9.69 -19.59
N ARG A 112 7.99 9.17 -19.89
CA ARG A 112 7.69 7.74 -19.88
C ARG A 112 8.05 7.09 -21.21
N TYR A 113 8.47 5.83 -21.16
CA TYR A 113 8.70 5.02 -22.37
C TYR A 113 7.40 4.55 -23.03
N TYR A 114 6.33 4.43 -22.24
CA TYR A 114 5.03 3.91 -22.67
C TYR A 114 3.91 4.95 -22.45
N GLY A 115 2.84 4.86 -23.26
CA GLY A 115 1.65 5.70 -23.13
C GLY A 115 0.68 5.27 -22.03
N GLY A 116 -0.37 6.07 -21.82
CA GLY A 116 -1.47 5.79 -20.88
C GLY A 116 -1.11 5.94 -19.41
N ASN A 117 -0.12 6.79 -19.09
CA ASN A 117 0.41 7.00 -17.74
C ASN A 117 -0.11 8.31 -17.11
N GLU A 118 -1.18 8.91 -17.61
CA GLU A 118 -1.65 10.23 -17.18
C GLU A 118 -1.93 10.27 -15.68
N PHE A 119 -2.65 9.27 -15.17
CA PHE A 119 -2.98 9.16 -13.74
C PHE A 119 -1.82 8.64 -12.88
N ILE A 120 -0.89 7.88 -13.48
CA ILE A 120 0.32 7.42 -12.77
C ILE A 120 1.26 8.60 -12.54
N ASP A 121 1.40 9.48 -13.53
CA ASP A 121 2.19 10.70 -13.42
C ASP A 121 1.61 11.65 -12.39
N GLU A 122 0.28 11.81 -12.35
CA GLU A 122 -0.41 12.57 -11.31
C GLU A 122 -0.12 12.00 -9.90
N LEU A 123 -0.25 10.69 -9.73
CA LEU A 123 0.01 10.01 -8.46
C LEU A 123 1.47 10.14 -8.01
N GLU A 124 2.41 9.94 -8.93
CA GLU A 124 3.85 10.00 -8.60
C GLU A 124 4.26 11.43 -8.25
N ASN A 125 3.78 12.44 -8.98
CA ASN A 125 4.04 13.84 -8.64
C ASN A 125 3.43 14.22 -7.29
N LEU A 126 2.19 13.82 -7.02
CA LEU A 126 1.54 14.04 -5.72
C LEU A 126 2.34 13.40 -4.57
N THR A 127 2.88 12.20 -4.78
CA THR A 127 3.69 11.49 -3.78
C THR A 127 5.01 12.24 -3.53
N ARG A 128 5.68 12.70 -4.58
CA ARG A 128 6.93 13.48 -4.48
C ARG A 128 6.72 14.81 -3.75
N GLU A 129 5.68 15.56 -4.12
CA GLU A 129 5.33 16.82 -3.45
C GLU A 129 5.09 16.63 -1.96
N ARG A 130 4.35 15.57 -1.63
CA ARG A 130 4.02 15.29 -0.24
C ARG A 130 5.21 14.76 0.56
N ALA A 131 6.12 14.00 -0.05
CA ALA A 131 7.36 13.59 0.60
C ALA A 131 8.23 14.81 0.96
N LEU A 132 8.41 15.75 0.02
CA LEU A 132 9.12 17.00 0.30
C LEU A 132 8.45 17.81 1.42
N LYS A 133 7.12 17.89 1.40
CA LYS A 133 6.35 18.56 2.45
C LYS A 133 6.51 17.89 3.82
N ALA A 134 6.47 16.55 3.87
CA ALA A 134 6.60 15.78 5.12
C ALA A 134 7.96 16.02 5.82
N PHE A 135 9.02 16.24 5.05
CA PHE A 135 10.36 16.58 5.55
C PHE A 135 10.65 18.08 5.60
N ASN A 136 9.67 18.92 5.28
CA ASN A 136 9.79 20.38 5.24
C ASN A 136 10.98 20.85 4.37
N LEU A 137 11.14 20.24 3.20
CA LEU A 137 12.20 20.52 2.23
C LEU A 137 11.72 21.49 1.15
N ASP A 138 12.57 22.44 0.75
CA ASP A 138 12.29 23.34 -0.37
C ASP A 138 12.43 22.57 -1.71
N PRO A 139 11.36 22.48 -2.54
CA PRO A 139 11.40 21.81 -3.84
C PRO A 139 12.41 22.41 -4.83
N LYS A 140 12.86 23.65 -4.62
CA LYS A 140 13.88 24.29 -5.47
C LYS A 140 15.29 23.77 -5.19
N VAL A 141 15.52 23.28 -3.97
CA VAL A 141 16.83 22.81 -3.50
C VAL A 141 16.88 21.29 -3.47
N TRP A 142 15.76 20.65 -3.12
CA TRP A 142 15.67 19.20 -2.92
C TRP A 142 14.74 18.56 -3.93
N GLY A 143 15.22 17.47 -4.54
CA GLY A 143 14.40 16.52 -5.29
C GLY A 143 14.20 15.24 -4.49
N VAL A 144 13.16 14.49 -4.84
CA VAL A 144 12.89 13.18 -4.25
C VAL A 144 12.58 12.17 -5.34
N ASN A 145 13.13 10.96 -5.18
CA ASN A 145 12.80 9.78 -5.97
C ASN A 145 12.01 8.81 -5.09
N VAL A 146 10.79 8.48 -5.51
CA VAL A 146 9.83 7.63 -4.77
C VAL A 146 9.67 6.24 -5.41
N GLN A 147 10.52 5.89 -6.36
CA GLN A 147 10.49 4.61 -7.09
C GLN A 147 11.29 3.45 -6.47
N PRO A 148 12.30 3.63 -5.58
CA PRO A 148 13.00 2.50 -4.98
C PRO A 148 12.04 1.53 -4.27
N TYR A 149 12.15 0.23 -4.58
CA TYR A 149 11.25 -0.80 -4.07
C TYR A 149 11.38 -1.05 -2.56
N SER A 150 12.57 -0.84 -2.02
CA SER A 150 12.89 -0.96 -0.60
C SER A 150 14.17 -0.19 -0.28
N GLY A 151 14.45 0.03 1.00
CA GLY A 151 15.64 0.75 1.46
C GLY A 151 16.97 0.12 0.98
N SER A 152 17.02 -1.18 0.74
CA SER A 152 18.21 -1.86 0.18
C SER A 152 18.52 -1.46 -1.27
N THR A 153 17.49 -1.06 -2.01
CA THR A 153 17.58 -0.64 -3.42
C THR A 153 17.70 0.88 -3.58
N ALA A 154 17.41 1.64 -2.52
CA ALA A 154 17.62 3.08 -2.49
C ALA A 154 19.13 3.37 -2.37
N LYS A 155 19.71 3.95 -3.41
CA LYS A 155 21.13 4.35 -3.47
C LYS A 155 21.25 5.79 -3.94
#